data_AF-A0A9D3MPS1-F1
#
_entry.id   AF-A0A9D3MPS1-F1
#
_cell.length_a   1.000
_cell.length_b   1.000
_cell.length_c   1.000
_cell.angle_alpha   90.00
_cell.angle_beta   90.00
_cell.angle_gamma   90.00
#
_symmetry.space_group_name_H-M   'P 1'
#
loop_
_entity.id
_entity.type
_entity.pdbx_description
1 polymer ?
#
loop_
_entity_poly.entity_id
_entity_poly.type
_entity_poly.pdbx_seq_one_letter_code
_entity_poly.pdbx_strand_id
1 'polypeptide(L)'
;SNLRFPPFAKSDSLGVKTVQPRIFQPPVELVAEDVDTNYTRNNVDHHTNLFEEQALIVRRGQQFEINILFNQEMSPYKHLIYVKFEIGDHASTIKGTKVILPPVMGVETDWKMEVMPFSGHKVPVSITPPSDCIVGRFRMTIGIETPFNEILWQPGTVTDVYILFNPWLKEDIVHLPSERERNEYVLEQAGCIYNGTAVNPSPVPWNFGQFQQGILTACLEILDDSNISITNRGDAVIVVRMGSALMNSQDDNGVLVGNWSGRYKGGTPPLSWIGSTEILRQYHRKKHPVRYAQCWVYAGVFNTFLRCLGIPARVITNYRSAHDNDGNLKTDIILTRTYEFDRARTRDSLWNYHCWNECYMDRNDLPNGLGGWQVVDSTPQETSDGMYRCGPSSVEAIKHGLICYPFDARFVFAEVNSAI
;
A
#
# COMPACT_ATOMS: atom_id res chain seq x y z
N SER A 1 -0.98 24.31 53.62
CA SER A 1 -2.06 24.86 52.79
C SER A 1 -2.48 23.81 51.77
N ASN A 2 -3.37 22.90 52.17
CA ASN A 2 -3.98 21.90 51.29
C ASN A 2 -5.48 22.18 51.30
N LEU A 3 -6.00 22.82 50.25
CA LEU A 3 -7.43 22.97 50.02
C LEU A 3 -7.77 22.14 48.78
N ARG A 4 -8.41 20.99 49.04
CA ARG A 4 -9.07 20.17 48.02
C ARG A 4 -10.40 20.83 47.66
N PHE A 5 -10.60 21.11 46.38
CA PHE A 5 -11.90 21.52 45.85
C PHE A 5 -12.85 20.30 45.76
N PRO A 6 -14.14 20.47 46.08
CA PRO A 6 -15.14 19.41 45.88
C PRO A 6 -15.41 19.19 44.38
N PRO A 7 -15.84 17.97 43.98
CA PRO A 7 -16.15 17.66 42.60
C PRO A 7 -17.43 18.37 42.13
N PHE A 8 -17.47 18.72 40.84
CA PHE A 8 -18.65 19.30 40.18
C PHE A 8 -19.81 18.29 40.14
N ALA A 9 -21.02 18.81 40.32
CA ALA A 9 -22.27 18.05 40.25
C ALA A 9 -22.50 17.45 38.85
N LYS A 10 -23.14 16.27 38.81
CA LYS A 10 -23.62 15.64 37.57
C LYS A 10 -24.57 16.62 36.87
N SER A 11 -24.33 16.91 35.58
CA SER A 11 -25.34 17.59 34.77
C SER A 11 -26.49 16.62 34.53
N ASP A 12 -27.66 16.95 35.05
CA ASP A 12 -28.89 16.29 34.66
C ASP A 12 -29.08 16.48 33.15
N SER A 13 -29.07 15.36 32.42
CA SER A 13 -29.57 15.32 31.06
C SER A 13 -31.05 15.74 31.09
N LEU A 14 -31.35 16.95 30.63
CA LEU A 14 -32.70 17.32 30.22
C LEU A 14 -33.07 16.40 29.06
N GLY A 15 -33.66 15.25 29.40
CA GLY A 15 -34.27 14.34 28.46
C GLY A 15 -35.46 15.03 27.83
N VAL A 16 -35.25 15.68 26.69
CA VAL A 16 -36.35 15.99 25.77
C VAL A 16 -36.84 14.66 25.24
N LYS A 17 -37.80 14.05 25.95
CA LYS A 17 -38.60 12.96 25.42
C LYS A 17 -39.45 13.55 24.30
N THR A 18 -39.05 13.31 23.06
CA THR A 18 -39.93 13.43 21.91
C THR A 18 -41.15 12.55 22.17
N VAL A 19 -42.32 13.19 22.31
CA VAL A 19 -43.59 12.51 22.52
C VAL A 19 -44.02 11.92 21.18
N GLN A 20 -43.93 10.59 21.04
CA GLN A 20 -44.55 9.89 19.91
C GLN A 20 -46.06 9.72 20.17
N PRO A 21 -46.95 10.18 19.28
CA PRO A 21 -48.40 9.98 19.41
C PRO A 21 -48.78 8.49 19.35
N ARG A 22 -49.61 8.02 20.29
CA ARG A 22 -50.01 6.60 20.45
C ARG A 22 -50.95 6.01 19.38
N ILE A 23 -51.20 6.69 18.26
CA ILE A 23 -52.15 6.23 17.21
C ILE A 23 -51.50 6.23 15.80
N PHE A 24 -50.17 6.30 15.71
CA PHE A 24 -49.49 6.01 14.45
C PHE A 24 -48.91 4.60 14.55
N GLN A 25 -49.43 3.64 13.79
CA GLN A 25 -48.56 2.55 13.36
C GLN A 25 -47.48 3.23 12.52
N PRO A 26 -46.20 3.23 12.93
CA PRO A 26 -45.18 3.76 12.06
C PRO A 26 -45.31 3.01 10.73
N PRO A 27 -45.33 3.71 9.57
CA PRO A 27 -45.26 3.03 8.28
C PRO A 27 -44.07 2.08 8.34
N VAL A 28 -44.18 0.91 7.68
CA VAL A 28 -43.08 -0.05 7.59
C VAL A 28 -41.83 0.74 7.17
N GLU A 29 -40.84 0.80 8.05
CA GLU A 29 -39.62 1.56 7.79
C GLU A 29 -38.86 0.90 6.64
N LEU A 30 -38.24 1.71 5.78
CA LEU A 30 -37.35 1.17 4.75
C LEU A 30 -36.12 0.61 5.44
N VAL A 31 -35.86 -0.68 5.24
CA VAL A 31 -34.71 -1.38 5.81
C VAL A 31 -33.99 -2.10 4.69
N ALA A 32 -32.67 -1.98 4.67
CA ALA A 32 -31.84 -2.79 3.79
C ALA A 32 -31.84 -4.23 4.32
N GLU A 33 -32.23 -5.18 3.48
CA GLU A 33 -32.22 -6.61 3.79
C GLU A 33 -30.87 -7.23 3.44
N ASP A 34 -30.26 -6.79 2.34
CA ASP A 34 -28.98 -7.30 1.85
C ASP A 34 -28.21 -6.24 1.05
N VAL A 35 -26.90 -6.40 0.96
CA VAL A 35 -26.01 -5.58 0.15
C VAL A 35 -25.10 -6.48 -0.65
N ASP A 36 -25.36 -6.57 -1.95
CA ASP A 36 -24.51 -7.24 -2.92
C ASP A 36 -23.46 -6.24 -3.42
N THR A 37 -22.21 -6.47 -3.08
CA THR A 37 -21.08 -5.61 -3.51
C THR A 37 -20.74 -5.78 -4.98
N ASN A 38 -21.39 -6.71 -5.70
CA ASN A 38 -21.08 -7.11 -7.06
C ASN A 38 -19.59 -7.43 -7.28
N TYR A 39 -18.89 -7.93 -6.24
CA TYR A 39 -17.42 -7.99 -6.25
C TYR A 39 -16.87 -8.78 -7.44
N THR A 40 -17.55 -9.83 -7.91
CA THR A 40 -17.09 -10.59 -9.08
C THR A 40 -16.99 -9.73 -10.34
N ARG A 41 -18.00 -8.90 -10.62
CA ARG A 41 -18.01 -8.01 -11.79
C ARG A 41 -17.06 -6.84 -11.59
N ASN A 42 -17.17 -6.16 -10.44
CA ASN A 42 -16.30 -5.03 -10.13
C ASN A 42 -14.82 -5.42 -10.17
N ASN A 43 -14.45 -6.57 -9.61
CA ASN A 43 -13.05 -6.97 -9.61
C ASN A 43 -12.51 -7.26 -11.03
N VAL A 44 -13.35 -7.71 -11.97
CA VAL A 44 -12.95 -7.85 -13.38
C VAL A 44 -12.71 -6.47 -14.00
N ASP A 45 -13.66 -5.56 -13.84
CA ASP A 45 -13.60 -4.20 -14.40
C ASP A 45 -12.41 -3.39 -13.81
N HIS A 46 -12.01 -3.69 -12.58
CA HIS A 46 -10.89 -3.04 -11.89
C HIS A 46 -9.55 -3.79 -11.99
N HIS A 47 -9.46 -4.87 -12.75
CA HIS A 47 -8.23 -5.68 -12.87
C HIS A 47 -7.70 -6.19 -11.51
N THR A 48 -8.62 -6.69 -10.68
CA THR A 48 -8.39 -7.25 -9.34
C THR A 48 -9.04 -8.63 -9.19
N ASN A 49 -9.59 -9.21 -10.27
CA ASN A 49 -10.19 -10.54 -10.28
C ASN A 49 -9.19 -11.69 -10.13
N LEU A 50 -7.88 -11.41 -10.16
CA LEU A 50 -6.84 -12.40 -9.92
C LEU A 50 -6.62 -12.67 -8.42
N PHE A 51 -6.99 -11.73 -7.54
CA PHE A 51 -6.94 -11.91 -6.09
C PHE A 51 -7.83 -13.08 -5.67
N GLU A 52 -7.28 -14.00 -4.87
CA GLU A 52 -8.00 -15.17 -4.35
C GLU A 52 -9.00 -14.80 -3.23
N GLU A 53 -8.98 -13.55 -2.75
CA GLU A 53 -9.90 -13.03 -1.75
C GLU A 53 -11.33 -12.88 -2.28
N GLN A 54 -12.31 -13.42 -1.54
CA GLN A 54 -13.74 -13.20 -1.78
C GLN A 54 -14.19 -11.86 -1.18
N ALA A 55 -13.64 -10.76 -1.70
CA ALA A 55 -13.92 -9.41 -1.25
C ALA A 55 -14.00 -8.43 -2.43
N LEU A 56 -14.65 -7.28 -2.20
CA LEU A 56 -14.63 -6.18 -3.15
C LEU A 56 -13.25 -5.52 -3.11
N ILE A 57 -12.51 -5.63 -4.20
CA ILE A 57 -11.19 -5.04 -4.36
C ILE A 57 -11.24 -4.15 -5.60
N VAL A 58 -11.11 -2.86 -5.41
CA VAL A 58 -11.22 -1.86 -6.47
C VAL A 58 -9.96 -1.01 -6.52
N ARG A 59 -9.82 -0.24 -7.60
CA ARG A 59 -8.74 0.71 -7.78
C ARG A 59 -9.30 2.12 -7.72
N ARG A 60 -8.58 3.03 -7.06
CA ARG A 60 -8.99 4.41 -6.87
C ARG A 60 -9.25 5.15 -8.19
N GLY A 61 -10.10 6.18 -8.16
CA GLY A 61 -10.46 6.97 -9.34
C GLY A 61 -11.34 6.25 -10.38
N GLN A 62 -11.71 4.99 -10.18
CA GLN A 62 -12.61 4.24 -11.06
C GLN A 62 -13.93 3.89 -10.34
N GLN A 63 -15.03 3.98 -11.07
CA GLN A 63 -16.38 3.71 -10.56
C GLN A 63 -16.61 2.22 -10.35
N PHE A 64 -17.22 1.86 -9.22
CA PHE A 64 -17.77 0.53 -8.95
C PHE A 64 -19.26 0.61 -8.56
N GLU A 65 -19.98 -0.50 -8.72
CA GLU A 65 -21.42 -0.56 -8.45
C GLU A 65 -21.73 -1.53 -7.31
N ILE A 66 -22.55 -1.12 -6.36
CA ILE A 66 -23.14 -2.00 -5.34
C ILE A 66 -24.65 -2.05 -5.52
N ASN A 67 -25.28 -3.08 -4.99
CA ASN A 67 -26.71 -3.31 -5.06
C ASN A 67 -27.28 -3.43 -3.65
N ILE A 68 -28.18 -2.52 -3.29
CA ILE A 68 -28.84 -2.54 -1.99
C ILE A 68 -30.24 -3.13 -2.20
N LEU A 69 -30.55 -4.22 -1.50
CA LEU A 69 -31.87 -4.83 -1.50
C LEU A 69 -32.66 -4.32 -0.30
N PHE A 70 -33.85 -3.79 -0.53
CA PHE A 70 -34.74 -3.30 0.52
C PHE A 70 -35.95 -4.22 0.73
N ASN A 71 -36.54 -4.14 1.92
CA ASN A 71 -37.80 -4.83 2.25
C ASN A 71 -39.02 -4.34 1.45
N GLN A 72 -38.93 -3.16 0.85
CA GLN A 72 -39.97 -2.54 0.02
C GLN A 72 -39.35 -1.59 -1.01
N GLU A 73 -40.16 -1.14 -1.97
CA GLU A 73 -39.71 -0.13 -2.95
C GLU A 73 -39.27 1.17 -2.26
N MET A 74 -38.06 1.62 -2.57
CA MET A 74 -37.56 2.90 -2.11
C MET A 74 -38.29 4.03 -2.85
N SER A 75 -38.87 4.97 -2.09
CA SER A 75 -39.33 6.25 -2.63
C SER A 75 -38.23 7.31 -2.55
N PRO A 76 -37.71 7.83 -3.69
CA PRO A 76 -36.68 8.89 -3.69
C PRO A 76 -37.12 10.20 -3.03
N TYR A 77 -38.43 10.41 -2.86
CA TYR A 77 -38.99 11.61 -2.23
C TYR A 77 -39.05 11.51 -0.69
N LYS A 78 -38.95 10.30 -0.14
CA LYS A 78 -39.14 10.05 1.30
C LYS A 78 -37.91 9.49 2.00
N HIS A 79 -37.03 8.84 1.24
CA HIS A 79 -35.90 8.11 1.78
C HIS A 79 -34.60 8.69 1.23
N LEU A 80 -33.62 8.91 2.09
CA LEU A 80 -32.26 9.23 1.70
C LEU A 80 -31.37 8.04 2.06
N ILE A 81 -30.69 7.49 1.06
CA ILE A 81 -29.66 6.47 1.28
C ILE A 81 -28.34 7.21 1.38
N TYR A 82 -27.51 6.79 2.33
CA TYR A 82 -26.11 7.15 2.34
C TYR A 82 -25.19 5.93 2.48
N VAL A 83 -23.99 6.05 1.95
CA VAL A 83 -22.90 5.08 2.05
C VAL A 83 -21.77 5.74 2.81
N LYS A 84 -21.28 5.08 3.85
CA LYS A 84 -20.19 5.54 4.70
C LYS A 84 -18.97 4.64 4.52
N PHE A 85 -17.81 5.24 4.30
CA PHE A 85 -16.51 4.57 4.25
C PHE A 85 -15.65 5.05 5.41
N GLU A 86 -15.10 4.13 6.19
CA GLU A 86 -14.24 4.43 7.33
C GLU A 86 -12.95 3.60 7.26
N ILE A 87 -11.80 4.24 7.44
CA ILE A 87 -10.49 3.57 7.49
C ILE A 87 -9.71 4.00 8.74
N GLY A 88 -9.08 3.02 9.39
CA GLY A 88 -8.35 3.18 10.64
C GLY A 88 -9.25 3.32 11.88
N ASP A 89 -8.64 3.30 13.06
CA ASP A 89 -9.38 3.27 14.34
C ASP A 89 -10.05 4.61 14.70
N HIS A 90 -9.53 5.72 14.16
CA HIS A 90 -9.96 7.08 14.48
C HIS A 90 -10.34 7.84 13.20
N ALA A 91 -11.34 7.29 12.48
CA ALA A 91 -11.83 7.84 11.22
C ALA A 91 -12.40 9.26 11.38
N SER A 92 -12.07 10.17 10.46
CA SER A 92 -12.42 11.59 10.51
C SER A 92 -12.67 12.15 9.10
N THR A 93 -13.74 12.92 8.96
CA THR A 93 -14.09 13.58 7.69
C THR A 93 -13.06 14.62 7.28
N ILE A 94 -12.53 15.38 8.24
CA ILE A 94 -11.51 16.41 8.02
C ILE A 94 -10.21 15.81 7.47
N LYS A 95 -9.87 14.58 7.90
CA LYS A 95 -8.65 13.88 7.48
C LYS A 95 -8.85 13.00 6.24
N GLY A 96 -10.05 12.96 5.66
CA GLY A 96 -10.38 12.06 4.55
C GLY A 96 -10.43 10.57 4.91
N THR A 97 -10.33 10.20 6.20
CA THR A 97 -10.40 8.80 6.67
C THR A 97 -11.82 8.34 6.98
N LYS A 98 -12.79 9.26 6.89
CA LYS A 98 -14.22 9.00 6.92
C LYS A 98 -14.88 9.75 5.77
N VAL A 99 -15.65 9.04 4.95
CA VAL A 99 -16.42 9.62 3.84
C VAL A 99 -17.87 9.20 3.98
N ILE A 100 -18.82 10.13 3.80
CA ILE A 100 -20.26 9.86 3.78
C ILE A 100 -20.79 10.40 2.45
N LEU A 101 -21.51 9.56 1.71
CA LEU A 101 -22.08 9.86 0.40
C LEU A 101 -23.59 9.62 0.41
N PRO A 102 -24.45 10.53 -0.10
CA PRO A 102 -24.08 11.86 -0.57
C PRO A 102 -23.50 12.72 0.56
N PRO A 103 -22.68 13.73 0.24
CA PRO A 103 -22.02 14.54 1.25
C PRO A 103 -23.03 15.30 2.12
N VAL A 104 -22.74 15.35 3.43
CA VAL A 104 -23.49 16.18 4.38
C VAL A 104 -23.25 17.66 4.05
N MET A 105 -24.26 18.51 4.23
CA MET A 105 -24.11 19.95 3.98
C MET A 105 -22.89 20.55 4.68
N GLY A 106 -22.05 21.25 3.91
CA GLY A 106 -20.83 21.88 4.40
C GLY A 106 -19.59 20.97 4.44
N VAL A 107 -19.71 19.71 4.00
CA VAL A 107 -18.57 18.79 3.83
C VAL A 107 -18.31 18.60 2.35
N GLU A 108 -17.15 19.08 1.87
CA GLU A 108 -16.69 18.81 0.51
C GLU A 108 -16.05 17.42 0.43
N THR A 109 -16.31 16.70 -0.66
CA THR A 109 -15.67 15.43 -0.96
C THR A 109 -15.56 15.24 -2.47
N ASP A 110 -14.43 14.73 -2.93
CA ASP A 110 -14.21 14.37 -4.33
C ASP A 110 -14.76 12.99 -4.69
N TRP A 111 -15.20 12.23 -3.68
CA TRP A 111 -15.94 11.00 -3.89
C TRP A 111 -17.31 11.29 -4.52
N LYS A 112 -17.72 10.46 -5.46
CA LYS A 112 -19.00 10.58 -6.15
C LYS A 112 -19.89 9.38 -5.83
N MET A 113 -21.17 9.64 -5.68
CA MET A 113 -22.21 8.62 -5.57
C MET A 113 -23.38 8.98 -6.47
N GLU A 114 -23.89 7.99 -7.20
CA GLU A 114 -25.08 8.11 -8.03
C GLU A 114 -26.00 6.91 -7.79
N VAL A 115 -27.29 7.18 -7.56
CA VAL A 115 -28.31 6.13 -7.52
C VAL A 115 -28.78 5.89 -8.95
N MET A 116 -28.52 4.71 -9.47
CA MET A 116 -28.86 4.35 -10.85
C MET A 116 -30.37 4.13 -11.01
N PRO A 117 -30.94 4.23 -12.23
CA PRO A 117 -32.33 3.88 -12.46
C PRO A 117 -32.66 2.47 -11.96
N PHE A 118 -33.71 2.35 -11.15
CA PHE A 118 -34.10 1.09 -10.53
C PHE A 118 -35.61 0.84 -10.64
N SER A 119 -36.00 -0.42 -10.48
CA SER A 119 -37.39 -0.87 -10.38
C SER A 119 -37.50 -1.96 -9.33
N GLY A 120 -38.55 -1.93 -8.51
CA GLY A 120 -38.71 -2.87 -7.42
C GLY A 120 -37.80 -2.56 -6.23
N HIS A 121 -37.32 -3.60 -5.57
CA HIS A 121 -36.68 -3.51 -4.24
C HIS A 121 -35.15 -3.38 -4.30
N LYS A 122 -34.55 -3.58 -5.47
CA LYS A 122 -33.10 -3.57 -5.68
C LYS A 122 -32.68 -2.21 -6.22
N VAL A 123 -31.82 -1.51 -5.48
CA VAL A 123 -31.32 -0.17 -5.83
C VAL A 123 -29.82 -0.27 -6.15
N PRO A 124 -29.41 -0.09 -7.41
CA PRO A 124 -28.00 -0.02 -7.78
C PRO A 124 -27.45 1.35 -7.43
N VAL A 125 -26.29 1.36 -6.76
CA VAL A 125 -25.57 2.56 -6.37
C VAL A 125 -24.17 2.51 -6.94
N SER A 126 -23.85 3.52 -7.74
CA SER A 126 -22.52 3.73 -8.29
C SER A 126 -21.70 4.62 -7.39
N ILE A 127 -20.46 4.22 -7.09
CA ILE A 127 -19.52 4.96 -6.23
C ILE A 127 -18.20 5.14 -6.97
N THR A 128 -17.63 6.35 -6.94
CA THR A 128 -16.31 6.65 -7.52
C THR A 128 -15.42 7.33 -6.47
N PRO A 129 -14.40 6.64 -5.94
CA PRO A 129 -13.36 7.28 -5.13
C PRO A 129 -12.51 8.21 -6.01
N PRO A 130 -11.87 9.26 -5.46
CA PRO A 130 -10.95 10.13 -6.20
C PRO A 130 -9.66 9.39 -6.57
N SER A 131 -8.89 9.94 -7.51
CA SER A 131 -7.64 9.32 -8.00
C SER A 131 -6.50 9.36 -6.99
N ASP A 132 -6.60 10.17 -5.94
CA ASP A 132 -5.64 10.28 -4.83
C ASP A 132 -6.15 9.60 -3.54
N CYS A 133 -7.25 8.84 -3.63
CA CYS A 133 -7.83 8.15 -2.48
C CYS A 133 -6.78 7.33 -1.73
N ILE A 134 -6.90 7.36 -0.39
CA ILE A 134 -6.12 6.53 0.54
C ILE A 134 -6.23 5.06 0.10
N VAL A 135 -5.09 4.38 0.03
CA VAL A 135 -5.01 2.94 -0.24
C VAL A 135 -5.14 2.16 1.06
N GLY A 136 -6.02 1.15 1.05
CA GLY A 136 -6.24 0.29 2.21
C GLY A 136 -7.61 -0.36 2.27
N ARG A 137 -7.92 -0.92 3.44
CA ARG A 137 -9.19 -1.60 3.74
C ARG A 137 -10.16 -0.64 4.42
N PHE A 138 -11.23 -0.28 3.75
CA PHE A 138 -12.29 0.55 4.29
C PHE A 138 -13.45 -0.32 4.74
N ARG A 139 -14.02 0.02 5.90
CA ARG A 139 -15.32 -0.47 6.30
C ARG A 139 -16.38 0.33 5.54
N MET A 140 -17.15 -0.34 4.69
CA MET A 140 -18.33 0.23 4.07
C MET A 140 -19.56 -0.03 4.96
N THR A 141 -20.39 0.98 5.18
CA THR A 141 -21.67 0.88 5.91
C THR A 141 -22.75 1.58 5.12
N ILE A 142 -23.91 0.95 4.99
CA ILE A 142 -25.10 1.55 4.36
C ILE A 142 -25.99 2.11 5.46
N GLY A 143 -26.45 3.34 5.29
CA GLY A 143 -27.43 3.95 6.17
C GLY A 143 -28.60 4.52 5.40
N ILE A 144 -29.74 4.54 6.08
CA ILE A 144 -31.01 5.05 5.56
C ILE A 144 -31.45 6.12 6.55
N GLU A 145 -31.52 7.36 6.08
CA GLU A 145 -32.09 8.44 6.86
C GLU A 145 -33.60 8.49 6.58
N THR A 146 -34.38 8.34 7.65
CA THR A 146 -35.83 8.56 7.63
C THR A 146 -36.15 9.86 8.36
N PRO A 147 -37.36 10.43 8.20
CA PRO A 147 -37.76 11.64 8.93
C PRO A 147 -37.72 11.52 10.47
N PHE A 148 -37.60 10.32 11.03
CA PHE A 148 -37.70 10.06 12.46
C PHE A 148 -36.47 9.39 13.08
N ASN A 149 -35.68 8.67 12.28
CA ASN A 149 -34.52 7.93 12.75
C ASN A 149 -33.48 7.71 11.63
N GLU A 150 -32.28 7.33 12.05
CA GLU A 150 -31.24 6.77 11.19
C GLU A 150 -31.24 5.26 11.37
N ILE A 151 -31.36 4.53 10.27
CA ILE A 151 -31.33 3.07 10.25
C ILE A 151 -30.05 2.65 9.56
N LEU A 152 -29.12 2.10 10.34
CA LEU A 152 -27.91 1.48 9.80
C LEU A 152 -28.21 0.06 9.39
N TRP A 153 -27.81 -0.28 8.17
CA TRP A 153 -27.73 -1.69 7.79
C TRP A 153 -26.69 -2.38 8.67
N GLN A 154 -27.13 -3.39 9.40
CA GLN A 154 -26.28 -4.22 10.23
C GLN A 154 -26.45 -5.68 9.82
N PRO A 155 -25.47 -6.27 9.14
CA PRO A 155 -25.36 -7.71 9.03
C PRO A 155 -24.23 -8.22 9.92
N GLY A 156 -24.26 -9.53 10.16
CA GLY A 156 -23.13 -10.26 10.73
C GLY A 156 -21.90 -10.33 9.82
N THR A 157 -21.90 -9.69 8.64
CA THR A 157 -20.82 -9.69 7.64
C THR A 157 -20.40 -8.25 7.33
N VAL A 158 -19.16 -7.93 7.66
CA VAL A 158 -18.53 -6.65 7.33
C VAL A 158 -18.32 -6.59 5.81
N THR A 159 -18.90 -5.59 5.13
CA THR A 159 -18.70 -5.34 3.68
C THR A 159 -17.45 -4.50 3.46
N ASP A 160 -16.28 -5.01 3.86
CA ASP A 160 -15.04 -4.29 3.64
C ASP A 160 -14.78 -4.11 2.12
N VAL A 161 -14.28 -2.94 1.75
CA VAL A 161 -13.78 -2.64 0.41
C VAL A 161 -12.29 -2.33 0.48
N TYR A 162 -11.51 -2.99 -0.38
CA TYR A 162 -10.09 -2.71 -0.54
C TYR A 162 -9.92 -1.76 -1.70
N ILE A 163 -9.26 -0.63 -1.47
CA ILE A 163 -8.97 0.37 -2.51
C ILE A 163 -7.47 0.40 -2.74
N LEU A 164 -7.06 0.15 -3.98
CA LEU A 164 -5.67 0.06 -4.41
C LEU A 164 -5.28 1.22 -5.34
N PHE A 165 -3.98 1.36 -5.61
CA PHE A 165 -3.47 2.25 -6.66
C PHE A 165 -3.98 1.82 -8.04
N ASN A 166 -4.12 2.78 -8.96
CA ASN A 166 -4.73 2.57 -10.27
C ASN A 166 -3.79 2.90 -11.44
N PRO A 167 -2.96 1.95 -11.91
CA PRO A 167 -2.09 2.19 -13.05
C PRO A 167 -2.82 2.28 -14.40
N TRP A 168 -4.13 2.01 -14.45
CA TRP A 168 -4.97 2.18 -15.65
C TRP A 168 -5.55 3.60 -15.78
N LEU A 169 -5.61 4.36 -14.70
CA LEU A 169 -6.17 5.71 -14.68
C LEU A 169 -5.09 6.75 -14.96
N LYS A 170 -5.33 7.67 -15.90
CA LYS A 170 -4.33 8.68 -16.31
C LYS A 170 -4.01 9.69 -15.22
N GLU A 171 -5.00 9.96 -14.38
CA GLU A 171 -4.95 10.93 -13.28
C GLU A 171 -4.30 10.35 -12.02
N ASP A 172 -4.00 9.05 -12.00
CA ASP A 172 -3.29 8.42 -10.89
C ASP A 172 -1.77 8.59 -11.08
N ILE A 173 -1.06 8.95 -10.01
CA ILE A 173 0.40 9.10 -10.01
C ILE A 173 1.16 7.85 -10.49
N VAL A 174 0.54 6.66 -10.42
CA VAL A 174 1.15 5.40 -10.89
C VAL A 174 0.71 5.00 -12.30
N HIS A 175 0.09 5.90 -13.06
CA HIS A 175 -0.40 5.60 -14.41
C HIS A 175 0.72 5.05 -15.31
N LEU A 176 0.54 3.84 -15.83
CA LEU A 176 1.48 3.24 -16.75
C LEU A 176 0.80 3.05 -18.11
N PRO A 177 1.09 3.86 -19.14
CA PRO A 177 0.28 3.92 -20.36
C PRO A 177 0.18 2.62 -21.16
N SER A 178 1.24 1.81 -21.16
CA SER A 178 1.32 0.58 -21.95
C SER A 178 0.61 -0.58 -21.26
N GLU A 179 -0.36 -1.18 -21.96
CA GLU A 179 -1.08 -2.36 -21.47
C GLU A 179 -0.14 -3.56 -21.26
N ARG A 180 0.80 -3.77 -22.21
CA ARG A 180 1.81 -4.82 -22.08
C ARG A 180 2.66 -4.63 -20.81
N GLU A 181 3.03 -3.39 -20.50
CA GLU A 181 3.81 -3.11 -19.30
C GLU A 181 2.97 -3.21 -18.03
N ARG A 182 1.68 -2.87 -18.05
CA ARG A 182 0.78 -3.14 -16.91
C ARG A 182 0.63 -4.64 -16.66
N ASN A 183 0.52 -5.45 -17.71
CA ASN A 183 0.48 -6.90 -17.57
C ASN A 183 1.78 -7.42 -16.90
N GLU A 184 2.95 -6.98 -17.36
CA GLU A 184 4.24 -7.42 -16.82
C GLU A 184 4.53 -6.88 -15.41
N TYR A 185 4.29 -5.60 -15.16
CA TYR A 185 4.76 -4.90 -13.95
C TYR A 185 3.71 -4.80 -12.84
N VAL A 186 2.47 -5.25 -13.09
CA VAL A 186 1.39 -5.27 -12.08
C VAL A 186 0.77 -6.66 -11.97
N LEU A 187 0.39 -7.28 -13.09
CA LEU A 187 -0.40 -8.53 -13.09
C LEU A 187 0.42 -9.81 -13.09
N GLU A 188 1.64 -9.80 -13.63
CA GLU A 188 2.47 -11.00 -13.65
C GLU A 188 2.92 -11.38 -12.23
N GLN A 189 2.74 -12.67 -11.88
CA GLN A 189 3.04 -13.23 -10.56
C GLN A 189 4.33 -14.04 -10.55
N ALA A 190 4.84 -14.44 -11.72
CA ALA A 190 6.10 -15.15 -11.87
C ALA A 190 7.15 -14.22 -12.48
N GLY A 191 8.29 -14.09 -11.82
CA GLY A 191 9.40 -13.27 -12.29
C GLY A 191 10.69 -14.07 -12.42
N CYS A 192 11.71 -13.36 -12.87
CA CYS A 192 13.09 -13.84 -12.89
C CYS A 192 13.98 -12.80 -12.23
N ILE A 193 14.79 -13.21 -11.27
CA ILE A 193 15.82 -12.37 -10.65
C ILE A 193 17.17 -12.89 -11.10
N TYR A 194 17.99 -12.01 -11.67
CA TYR A 194 19.30 -12.39 -12.17
C TYR A 194 20.32 -12.37 -11.03
N ASN A 195 21.13 -13.42 -10.95
CA ASN A 195 22.28 -13.51 -10.05
C ASN A 195 23.55 -13.90 -10.84
N GLY A 196 24.57 -14.41 -10.15
CA GLY A 196 25.81 -14.86 -10.77
C GLY A 196 26.83 -13.72 -10.90
N THR A 197 27.34 -13.52 -12.11
CA THR A 197 28.36 -12.48 -12.40
C THR A 197 28.07 -11.81 -13.74
N ALA A 198 28.67 -10.64 -14.00
CA ALA A 198 28.51 -9.91 -15.27
C ALA A 198 28.83 -10.76 -16.52
N VAL A 199 29.76 -11.72 -16.41
CA VAL A 199 30.20 -12.57 -17.54
C VAL A 199 29.41 -13.88 -17.63
N ASN A 200 28.69 -14.25 -16.57
CA ASN A 200 27.83 -15.41 -16.54
C ASN A 200 26.57 -15.09 -15.72
N PRO A 201 25.64 -14.29 -16.28
CA PRO A 201 24.35 -14.00 -15.65
C PRO A 201 23.55 -15.29 -15.51
N SER A 202 22.98 -15.52 -14.32
CA SER A 202 22.18 -16.71 -14.05
C SER A 202 20.75 -16.29 -13.66
N PRO A 203 19.73 -16.66 -14.46
CA PRO A 203 18.35 -16.37 -14.14
C PRO A 203 17.84 -17.30 -13.03
N VAL A 204 17.22 -16.75 -11.99
CA VAL A 204 16.54 -17.50 -10.94
C VAL A 204 15.05 -17.17 -10.98
N PRO A 205 14.16 -18.17 -11.23
CA PRO A 205 12.73 -17.98 -11.14
C PRO A 205 12.32 -17.53 -9.73
N TRP A 206 11.38 -16.60 -9.65
CA TRP A 206 10.84 -16.10 -8.39
C TRP A 206 9.31 -16.01 -8.45
N ASN A 207 8.62 -16.63 -7.49
CA ASN A 207 7.18 -16.48 -7.36
C ASN A 207 6.85 -15.24 -6.52
N PHE A 208 6.43 -14.14 -7.16
CA PHE A 208 5.91 -12.96 -6.46
C PHE A 208 4.58 -13.28 -5.78
N GLY A 209 3.65 -13.90 -6.50
CA GLY A 209 2.38 -14.42 -5.98
C GLY A 209 1.52 -13.40 -5.23
N GLN A 210 1.51 -12.13 -5.69
CA GLN A 210 0.80 -11.03 -5.03
C GLN A 210 -0.72 -11.23 -4.90
N PHE A 211 -1.31 -12.11 -5.71
CA PHE A 211 -2.74 -12.39 -5.69
C PHE A 211 -3.13 -13.63 -4.89
N GLN A 212 -2.15 -14.36 -4.33
CA GLN A 212 -2.44 -15.51 -3.49
C GLN A 212 -3.13 -15.10 -2.19
N GLN A 213 -3.98 -15.98 -1.68
CA GLN A 213 -4.79 -15.72 -0.49
C GLN A 213 -3.95 -15.24 0.70
N GLY A 214 -4.36 -14.09 1.25
CA GLY A 214 -3.80 -13.47 2.46
C GLY A 214 -2.58 -12.58 2.19
N ILE A 215 -2.09 -12.51 0.95
CA ILE A 215 -0.95 -11.64 0.62
C ILE A 215 -1.37 -10.16 0.63
N LEU A 216 -2.56 -9.83 0.14
CA LEU A 216 -3.10 -8.47 0.24
C LEU A 216 -3.23 -8.02 1.69
N THR A 217 -3.82 -8.87 2.55
CA THR A 217 -3.92 -8.61 3.98
C THR A 217 -2.55 -8.41 4.62
N ALA A 218 -1.57 -9.27 4.30
CA ALA A 218 -0.21 -9.14 4.81
C ALA A 218 0.44 -7.81 4.41
N CYS A 219 0.28 -7.37 3.15
CA CYS A 219 0.84 -6.09 2.67
C CYS A 219 0.19 -4.88 3.35
N LEU A 220 -1.13 -4.90 3.55
CA LEU A 220 -1.83 -3.83 4.25
C LEU A 220 -1.48 -3.78 5.74
N GLU A 221 -1.31 -4.95 6.37
CA GLU A 221 -0.87 -5.02 7.76
C GLU A 221 0.57 -4.54 7.95
N ILE A 222 1.47 -4.75 6.99
CA ILE A 222 2.81 -4.15 7.04
C ILE A 222 2.72 -2.62 7.10
N LEU A 223 1.74 -2.01 6.42
CA LEU A 223 1.48 -0.57 6.55
C LEU A 223 0.82 -0.20 7.88
N ASP A 224 -0.06 -1.05 8.43
CA ASP A 224 -0.72 -0.85 9.74
C ASP A 224 0.26 -0.94 10.91
N ASP A 225 1.21 -1.87 10.84
CA ASP A 225 2.24 -2.09 11.86
C ASP A 225 3.36 -1.01 11.78
N SER A 226 3.28 -0.08 10.82
CA SER A 226 4.23 1.01 10.62
C SER A 226 3.79 2.34 11.23
N ASN A 227 4.73 3.27 11.37
CA ASN A 227 4.45 4.66 11.80
C ASN A 227 3.93 5.57 10.67
N ILE A 228 3.55 5.03 9.50
CA ILE A 228 2.99 5.84 8.43
C ILE A 228 1.60 6.34 8.83
N SER A 229 1.37 7.66 8.76
CA SER A 229 0.02 8.20 8.89
C SER A 229 -0.87 7.59 7.81
N ILE A 230 -2.05 7.11 8.19
CA ILE A 230 -3.02 6.53 7.26
C ILE A 230 -3.42 7.52 6.14
N THR A 231 -3.40 8.82 6.45
CA THR A 231 -3.67 9.90 5.48
C THR A 231 -2.64 9.96 4.36
N ASN A 232 -1.43 9.47 4.60
CA ASN A 232 -0.34 9.51 3.63
C ASN A 232 -0.32 8.26 2.74
N ARG A 233 -1.20 7.27 2.97
CA ARG A 233 -1.23 6.04 2.15
C ARG A 233 -1.82 6.24 0.75
N GLY A 234 -2.37 7.42 0.45
CA GLY A 234 -2.71 7.83 -0.92
C GLY A 234 -1.50 8.31 -1.73
N ASP A 235 -0.37 8.61 -1.08
CA ASP A 235 0.83 9.10 -1.75
C ASP A 235 1.79 7.93 -2.05
N ALA A 236 1.96 7.62 -3.34
CA ALA A 236 2.82 6.53 -3.78
C ALA A 236 4.29 6.75 -3.39
N VAL A 237 4.79 8.00 -3.42
CA VAL A 237 6.18 8.33 -3.06
C VAL A 237 6.42 7.99 -1.58
N ILE A 238 5.48 8.36 -0.71
CA ILE A 238 5.56 8.06 0.73
C ILE A 238 5.43 6.56 0.98
N VAL A 239 4.43 5.90 0.37
CA VAL A 239 4.20 4.46 0.54
C VAL A 239 5.41 3.65 0.11
N VAL A 240 6.04 3.99 -1.02
CA VAL A 240 7.24 3.32 -1.51
C VAL A 240 8.44 3.55 -0.59
N ARG A 241 8.70 4.79 -0.16
CA ARG A 241 9.80 5.11 0.75
C ARG A 241 9.65 4.42 2.11
N MET A 242 8.42 4.34 2.63
CA MET A 242 8.15 3.60 3.86
C MET A 242 8.25 2.10 3.64
N GLY A 243 7.73 1.59 2.52
CA GLY A 243 7.82 0.19 2.15
C GLY A 243 9.26 -0.32 2.13
N SER A 244 10.21 0.45 1.58
CA SER A 244 11.62 0.04 1.55
C SER A 244 12.23 -0.12 2.95
N ALA A 245 11.81 0.72 3.90
CA ALA A 245 12.23 0.61 5.30
C ALA A 245 11.59 -0.63 5.96
N LEU A 246 10.28 -0.83 5.75
CA LEU A 246 9.50 -1.89 6.38
C LEU A 246 9.87 -3.30 5.91
N MET A 247 10.52 -3.44 4.77
CA MET A 247 11.00 -4.74 4.31
C MET A 247 12.16 -5.27 5.16
N ASN A 248 12.94 -4.39 5.80
CA ASN A 248 14.08 -4.81 6.63
C ASN A 248 13.84 -4.59 8.12
N SER A 249 14.51 -5.39 8.94
CA SER A 249 14.24 -5.45 10.38
C SER A 249 15.15 -4.57 11.24
N GLN A 250 15.96 -3.67 10.66
CA GLN A 250 16.99 -2.95 11.43
C GLN A 250 16.39 -1.98 12.43
N ASP A 251 15.36 -1.21 12.01
CA ASP A 251 14.81 -0.12 12.81
C ASP A 251 13.39 -0.41 13.30
N ASP A 252 12.49 -0.82 12.40
CA ASP A 252 11.05 -0.95 12.67
C ASP A 252 10.57 -2.39 12.90
N ASN A 253 11.47 -3.34 13.16
CA ASN A 253 11.12 -4.76 13.28
C ASN A 253 10.33 -5.27 12.02
N GLY A 254 10.74 -4.78 10.85
CA GLY A 254 10.16 -5.09 9.54
C GLY A 254 10.33 -6.53 9.08
N VAL A 255 9.97 -6.80 7.82
CA VAL A 255 9.65 -8.15 7.32
C VAL A 255 10.82 -9.13 7.40
N LEU A 256 12.05 -8.72 7.05
CA LEU A 256 13.17 -9.62 6.81
C LEU A 256 14.43 -9.27 7.61
N VAL A 257 15.09 -10.30 8.13
CA VAL A 257 16.40 -10.20 8.78
C VAL A 257 17.52 -10.58 7.80
N GLY A 258 18.44 -9.66 7.55
CA GLY A 258 19.58 -9.86 6.65
C GLY A 258 20.65 -10.76 7.26
N ASN A 259 21.27 -11.65 6.46
CA ASN A 259 22.41 -12.45 6.92
C ASN A 259 23.34 -12.88 5.76
N TRP A 260 24.60 -12.43 5.84
CA TRP A 260 25.67 -12.75 4.88
C TRP A 260 26.79 -13.61 5.48
N SER A 261 26.63 -14.13 6.70
CA SER A 261 27.68 -14.88 7.40
C SER A 261 27.96 -16.28 6.83
N GLY A 262 27.12 -16.79 5.93
CA GLY A 262 27.14 -18.18 5.47
C GLY A 262 26.65 -19.19 6.51
N ARG A 263 26.19 -18.73 7.68
CA ARG A 263 25.65 -19.57 8.76
C ARG A 263 24.23 -19.14 9.10
N TYR A 264 23.26 -20.01 8.81
CA TYR A 264 21.83 -19.68 8.86
C TYR A 264 21.07 -20.41 9.96
N LYS A 265 21.72 -20.72 11.08
CA LYS A 265 21.06 -21.40 12.21
C LYS A 265 19.89 -20.55 12.73
N GLY A 266 18.71 -21.16 12.86
CA GLY A 266 17.51 -20.49 13.39
C GLY A 266 16.66 -19.76 12.34
N GLY A 267 16.94 -19.97 11.05
CA GLY A 267 16.13 -19.46 9.95
C GLY A 267 16.34 -20.26 8.65
N THR A 268 15.73 -19.79 7.57
CA THR A 268 15.89 -20.34 6.23
C THR A 268 17.11 -19.70 5.54
N PRO A 269 18.01 -20.48 4.94
CA PRO A 269 19.07 -19.94 4.09
C PRO A 269 18.49 -19.08 2.95
N PRO A 270 19.04 -17.89 2.66
CA PRO A 270 18.50 -16.99 1.64
C PRO A 270 18.33 -17.62 0.25
N LEU A 271 19.23 -18.53 -0.14
CA LEU A 271 19.17 -19.25 -1.42
C LEU A 271 18.07 -20.33 -1.49
N SER A 272 17.43 -20.67 -0.38
CA SER A 272 16.35 -21.66 -0.34
C SER A 272 14.98 -21.05 -0.60
N TRP A 273 14.86 -19.72 -0.59
CA TRP A 273 13.62 -19.05 -0.96
C TRP A 273 13.39 -19.10 -2.46
N ILE A 274 12.17 -19.43 -2.86
CA ILE A 274 11.74 -19.51 -4.27
C ILE A 274 10.64 -18.48 -4.61
N GLY A 275 10.30 -17.61 -3.66
CA GLY A 275 9.19 -16.68 -3.78
C GLY A 275 8.88 -15.94 -2.49
N SER A 276 8.00 -14.94 -2.61
CA SER A 276 7.66 -14.00 -1.53
C SER A 276 6.51 -14.49 -0.64
N THR A 277 5.66 -15.38 -1.15
CA THR A 277 4.38 -15.71 -0.52
C THR A 277 4.53 -16.39 0.84
N GLU A 278 5.45 -17.35 0.96
CA GLU A 278 5.73 -18.01 2.24
C GLU A 278 6.34 -17.04 3.25
N ILE A 279 7.20 -16.11 2.81
CA ILE A 279 7.80 -15.10 3.68
C ILE A 279 6.71 -14.19 4.26
N LEU A 280 5.87 -13.61 3.41
CA LEU A 280 4.81 -12.68 3.82
C LEU A 280 3.78 -13.37 4.72
N ARG A 281 3.37 -14.61 4.41
CA ARG A 281 2.49 -15.41 5.27
C ARG A 281 3.13 -15.71 6.62
N GLN A 282 4.42 -16.02 6.65
CA GLN A 282 5.13 -16.25 7.92
C GLN A 282 5.20 -14.98 8.76
N TYR A 283 5.50 -13.83 8.15
CA TYR A 283 5.55 -12.54 8.83
C TYR A 283 4.18 -12.19 9.41
N HIS A 284 3.13 -12.23 8.58
CA HIS A 284 1.74 -11.98 8.98
C HIS A 284 1.30 -12.86 10.16
N ARG A 285 1.54 -14.17 10.09
CA ARG A 285 1.16 -15.12 11.15
C ARG A 285 1.95 -14.93 12.44
N LYS A 286 3.26 -14.67 12.35
CA LYS A 286 4.15 -14.64 13.52
C LYS A 286 4.29 -13.24 14.13
N LYS A 287 3.96 -12.19 13.37
CA LYS A 287 4.21 -10.78 13.72
C LYS A 287 5.65 -10.50 14.13
N HIS A 288 6.57 -11.21 13.50
CA HIS A 288 8.01 -11.12 13.76
C HIS A 288 8.82 -11.27 12.46
N PRO A 289 9.98 -10.59 12.36
CA PRO A 289 10.87 -10.67 11.21
C PRO A 289 11.24 -12.10 10.81
N VAL A 290 11.20 -12.37 9.51
CA VAL A 290 11.53 -13.67 8.92
C VAL A 290 13.02 -13.76 8.64
N ARG A 291 13.62 -14.85 9.10
CA ARG A 291 15.05 -15.15 8.95
C ARG A 291 15.24 -16.18 7.82
N TYR A 292 16.10 -16.00 6.83
CA TYR A 292 16.98 -14.85 6.54
C TYR A 292 16.83 -14.36 5.10
N ALA A 293 17.33 -13.16 4.82
CA ALA A 293 17.33 -12.55 3.50
C ALA A 293 18.73 -12.08 3.07
N GLN A 294 18.87 -11.93 1.76
CA GLN A 294 19.90 -11.14 1.07
C GLN A 294 19.21 -10.27 0.01
N CYS A 295 19.96 -9.45 -0.73
CA CYS A 295 19.41 -8.40 -1.60
C CYS A 295 18.31 -8.88 -2.55
N TRP A 296 18.46 -10.02 -3.23
CA TRP A 296 17.41 -10.55 -4.13
C TRP A 296 16.14 -10.99 -3.39
N VAL A 297 16.26 -11.44 -2.13
CA VAL A 297 15.10 -11.82 -1.30
C VAL A 297 14.36 -10.55 -0.87
N TYR A 298 15.09 -9.52 -0.46
CA TYR A 298 14.53 -8.19 -0.18
C TYR A 298 13.80 -7.65 -1.40
N ALA A 299 14.48 -7.60 -2.55
CA ALA A 299 13.89 -7.09 -3.79
C ALA A 299 12.69 -7.91 -4.26
N GLY A 300 12.73 -9.25 -4.11
CA GLY A 300 11.62 -10.13 -4.46
C GLY A 300 10.37 -9.88 -3.62
N VAL A 301 10.53 -9.79 -2.30
CA VAL A 301 9.42 -9.52 -1.37
C VAL A 301 8.89 -8.11 -1.55
N PHE A 302 9.76 -7.12 -1.73
CA PHE A 302 9.34 -5.75 -1.94
C PHE A 302 8.61 -5.58 -3.27
N ASN A 303 9.03 -6.27 -4.33
CA ASN A 303 8.31 -6.27 -5.60
C ASN A 303 6.89 -6.83 -5.45
N THR A 304 6.71 -7.91 -4.68
CA THR A 304 5.38 -8.43 -4.35
C THR A 304 4.55 -7.38 -3.62
N PHE A 305 5.10 -6.70 -2.61
CA PHE A 305 4.42 -5.64 -1.87
C PHE A 305 3.94 -4.51 -2.79
N LEU A 306 4.80 -4.01 -3.66
CA LEU A 306 4.48 -2.93 -4.60
C LEU A 306 3.38 -3.34 -5.59
N ARG A 307 3.54 -4.51 -6.25
CA ARG A 307 2.54 -5.03 -7.21
C ARG A 307 1.20 -5.32 -6.56
N CYS A 308 1.22 -5.86 -5.34
CA CYS A 308 0.02 -6.15 -4.56
C CYS A 308 -0.81 -4.88 -4.29
N LEU A 309 -0.16 -3.75 -4.03
CA LEU A 309 -0.84 -2.47 -3.80
C LEU A 309 -1.24 -1.75 -5.10
N GLY A 310 -0.83 -2.28 -6.26
CA GLY A 310 -1.11 -1.69 -7.57
C GLY A 310 -0.05 -0.72 -8.08
N ILE A 311 1.12 -0.66 -7.45
CA ILE A 311 2.25 0.15 -7.92
C ILE A 311 3.06 -0.69 -8.91
N PRO A 312 3.19 -0.27 -10.20
CA PRO A 312 3.98 -1.03 -11.17
C PRO A 312 5.44 -1.13 -10.74
N ALA A 313 5.99 -2.34 -10.69
CA ALA A 313 7.34 -2.57 -10.18
C ALA A 313 8.08 -3.70 -10.90
N ARG A 314 9.41 -3.60 -10.90
CA ARG A 314 10.35 -4.62 -11.40
C ARG A 314 11.58 -4.75 -10.51
N VAL A 315 12.20 -5.93 -10.53
CA VAL A 315 13.49 -6.19 -9.87
C VAL A 315 14.62 -5.92 -10.85
N ILE A 316 15.65 -5.20 -10.40
CA ILE A 316 16.86 -4.88 -11.17
C ILE A 316 18.05 -5.59 -10.54
N THR A 317 18.95 -6.08 -11.39
CA THR A 317 20.24 -6.63 -10.98
C THR A 317 21.35 -5.75 -11.53
N ASN A 318 22.18 -5.19 -10.65
CA ASN A 318 23.40 -4.49 -11.01
C ASN A 318 24.60 -5.40 -10.74
N TYR A 319 25.42 -5.63 -11.76
CA TYR A 319 26.64 -6.44 -11.61
C TYR A 319 27.84 -5.56 -11.32
N ARG A 320 28.74 -6.03 -10.45
CA ARG A 320 29.87 -5.23 -9.93
C ARG A 320 29.37 -3.97 -9.21
N SER A 321 28.33 -4.12 -8.40
CA SER A 321 27.72 -3.01 -7.68
C SER A 321 28.67 -2.49 -6.61
N ALA A 322 29.01 -1.21 -6.69
CA ALA A 322 29.76 -0.55 -5.65
C ALA A 322 28.85 -0.21 -4.46
N HIS A 323 29.45 -0.11 -3.29
CA HIS A 323 28.81 0.37 -2.07
C HIS A 323 29.77 1.36 -1.41
N ASP A 324 29.52 2.64 -1.68
CA ASP A 324 30.26 3.80 -1.18
C ASP A 324 29.74 4.20 0.21
N ASN A 325 30.59 4.04 1.22
CA ASN A 325 30.22 4.25 2.63
C ASN A 325 30.58 5.65 3.16
N ASP A 326 31.20 6.52 2.38
CA ASP A 326 31.56 7.89 2.81
C ASP A 326 30.97 9.01 1.94
N GLY A 327 30.27 8.63 0.85
CA GLY A 327 29.53 9.52 -0.03
C GLY A 327 30.43 10.34 -0.96
N ASN A 328 31.67 9.90 -1.17
CA ASN A 328 32.66 10.60 -2.00
C ASN A 328 32.59 10.21 -3.50
N LEU A 329 31.68 9.29 -3.88
CA LEU A 329 31.47 8.74 -5.22
C LEU A 329 32.64 7.91 -5.76
N LYS A 330 33.47 7.37 -4.87
CA LYS A 330 34.57 6.45 -5.15
C LYS A 330 34.40 5.20 -4.30
N THR A 331 35.17 4.17 -4.63
CA THR A 331 35.17 2.89 -3.92
C THR A 331 36.59 2.54 -3.57
N ASP A 332 37.01 2.88 -2.37
CA ASP A 332 38.39 2.72 -1.92
C ASP A 332 38.66 1.28 -1.48
N ILE A 333 39.43 0.54 -2.29
CA ILE A 333 39.86 -0.83 -1.98
C ILE A 333 41.27 -0.82 -1.38
N ILE A 334 41.40 -1.25 -0.12
CA ILE A 334 42.69 -1.33 0.55
C ILE A 334 43.27 -2.74 0.40
N LEU A 335 44.46 -2.81 -0.20
CA LEU A 335 45.21 -4.05 -0.33
C LEU A 335 46.35 -4.11 0.70
N THR A 336 46.71 -5.33 1.11
CA THR A 336 47.92 -5.59 1.87
C THR A 336 49.16 -5.43 0.97
N ARG A 337 50.37 -5.45 1.56
CA ARG A 337 51.62 -5.43 0.79
C ARG A 337 51.79 -6.63 -0.15
N THR A 338 51.02 -7.70 0.04
CA THR A 338 50.99 -8.89 -0.81
C THR A 338 49.84 -8.87 -1.83
N TYR A 339 49.18 -7.73 -2.00
CA TYR A 339 48.02 -7.53 -2.89
C TYR A 339 46.77 -8.35 -2.50
N GLU A 340 46.67 -8.76 -1.23
CA GLU A 340 45.46 -9.39 -0.69
C GLU A 340 44.47 -8.32 -0.22
N PHE A 341 43.17 -8.62 -0.29
CA PHE A 341 42.12 -7.69 0.11
C PHE A 341 42.07 -7.53 1.63
N ASP A 342 42.30 -6.31 2.12
CA ASP A 342 42.29 -6.00 3.55
C ASP A 342 40.86 -5.67 4.00
N ARG A 343 40.12 -6.70 4.40
CA ARG A 343 38.73 -6.59 4.87
C ARG A 343 38.56 -5.77 6.15
N ALA A 344 39.63 -5.60 6.93
CA ALA A 344 39.54 -4.88 8.21
C ALA A 344 39.64 -3.36 8.00
N ARG A 345 40.37 -2.92 6.97
CA ARG A 345 40.55 -1.49 6.65
C ARG A 345 39.64 -1.01 5.52
N THR A 346 39.32 -1.87 4.56
CA THR A 346 38.42 -1.54 3.45
C THR A 346 37.01 -1.39 3.98
N ARG A 347 36.48 -0.17 3.96
CA ARG A 347 35.11 0.13 4.39
C ARG A 347 34.13 -0.10 3.25
N ASP A 348 34.43 0.40 2.06
CA ASP A 348 33.58 0.21 0.88
C ASP A 348 33.52 -1.26 0.48
N SER A 349 32.47 -1.63 -0.26
CA SER A 349 32.35 -3.00 -0.76
C SER A 349 32.00 -3.05 -2.23
N LEU A 350 32.61 -4.01 -2.93
CA LEU A 350 32.27 -4.32 -4.31
C LEU A 350 31.54 -5.67 -4.34
N TRP A 351 30.26 -5.61 -4.62
CA TRP A 351 29.40 -6.78 -4.71
C TRP A 351 29.51 -7.41 -6.09
N ASN A 352 29.52 -8.74 -6.15
CA ASN A 352 29.47 -9.46 -7.43
C ASN A 352 28.20 -9.08 -8.21
N TYR A 353 27.07 -8.99 -7.51
CA TYR A 353 25.85 -8.35 -7.96
C TYR A 353 25.07 -7.83 -6.76
N HIS A 354 24.22 -6.84 -7.01
CA HIS A 354 23.23 -6.33 -6.06
C HIS A 354 21.87 -6.25 -6.74
N CYS A 355 20.80 -6.40 -5.97
CA CYS A 355 19.43 -6.35 -6.46
C CYS A 355 18.62 -5.31 -5.70
N TRP A 356 17.89 -4.47 -6.44
CA TRP A 356 16.94 -3.49 -5.93
C TRP A 356 15.65 -3.50 -6.76
N ASN A 357 14.74 -2.59 -6.47
CA ASN A 357 13.49 -2.43 -7.21
C ASN A 357 13.46 -1.12 -7.98
N GLU A 358 12.78 -1.14 -9.12
CA GLU A 358 12.27 0.08 -9.73
C GLU A 358 10.76 0.07 -9.69
N CYS A 359 10.15 1.19 -9.30
CA CYS A 359 8.71 1.41 -9.37
C CYS A 359 8.37 2.57 -10.30
N TYR A 360 7.24 2.48 -10.99
CA TYR A 360 6.81 3.50 -11.94
C TYR A 360 5.83 4.47 -11.28
N MET A 361 6.19 5.76 -11.26
CA MET A 361 5.30 6.82 -10.80
C MET A 361 5.75 8.20 -11.32
N ASP A 362 4.81 9.13 -11.36
CA ASP A 362 5.12 10.55 -11.49
C ASP A 362 5.78 11.08 -10.21
N ARG A 363 6.56 12.16 -10.36
CA ARG A 363 7.28 12.83 -9.29
C ARG A 363 6.90 14.30 -9.25
N ASN A 364 5.69 14.56 -8.76
CA ASN A 364 5.14 15.92 -8.66
C ASN A 364 5.92 16.81 -7.67
N ASP A 365 6.76 16.20 -6.84
CA ASP A 365 7.71 16.86 -5.94
C ASP A 365 9.03 17.27 -6.65
N LEU A 366 9.25 16.83 -7.89
CA LEU A 366 10.44 17.11 -8.70
C LEU A 366 10.11 17.92 -9.98
N PRO A 367 11.12 18.52 -10.63
CA PRO A 367 10.94 19.09 -11.96
C PRO A 367 10.40 18.09 -13.00
N ASN A 368 9.64 18.59 -13.97
CA ASN A 368 9.08 17.80 -15.06
C ASN A 368 10.17 16.98 -15.79
N GLY A 369 9.84 15.72 -16.11
CA GLY A 369 10.74 14.79 -16.78
C GLY A 369 11.50 13.85 -15.85
N LEU A 370 11.37 14.00 -14.52
CA LEU A 370 11.99 13.11 -13.53
C LEU A 370 11.04 12.03 -12.96
N GLY A 371 9.81 11.94 -13.49
CA GLY A 371 8.90 10.82 -13.25
C GLY A 371 9.34 9.53 -13.97
N GLY A 372 8.44 8.55 -14.06
CA GLY A 372 8.72 7.24 -14.64
C GLY A 372 9.37 6.30 -13.62
N TRP A 373 10.40 5.55 -14.02
CA TRP A 373 11.05 4.57 -13.14
C TRP A 373 11.88 5.25 -12.04
N GLN A 374 11.62 4.82 -10.80
CA GLN A 374 12.30 5.29 -9.59
C GLN A 374 13.01 4.11 -8.92
N VAL A 375 14.31 4.24 -8.65
CA VAL A 375 15.09 3.26 -7.88
C VAL A 375 14.67 3.29 -6.42
N VAL A 376 14.48 2.11 -5.85
CA VAL A 376 14.15 1.92 -4.43
C VAL A 376 14.84 0.65 -3.95
N ASP A 377 15.58 0.74 -2.85
CA ASP A 377 16.29 -0.40 -2.28
C ASP A 377 15.87 -0.63 -0.83
N SER A 378 15.47 -1.87 -0.56
CA SER A 378 15.05 -2.36 0.76
C SER A 378 16.16 -3.11 1.50
N THR A 379 17.31 -3.33 0.85
CA THR A 379 18.48 -3.93 1.48
C THR A 379 19.10 -2.91 2.42
N PRO A 380 19.31 -3.24 3.71
CA PRO A 380 19.89 -2.30 4.68
C PRO A 380 21.39 -2.12 4.40
N GLN A 381 21.70 -1.12 3.57
CA GLN A 381 23.05 -0.72 3.17
C GLN A 381 23.49 0.52 3.95
N GLU A 382 22.93 1.68 3.59
CA GLU A 382 23.18 2.96 4.24
C GLU A 382 21.90 3.53 4.88
N THR A 383 22.09 4.42 5.86
CA THR A 383 20.96 5.10 6.51
C THR A 383 20.58 6.37 5.75
N SER A 384 19.28 6.59 5.58
CA SER A 384 18.68 7.80 5.02
C SER A 384 17.71 8.41 6.02
N ASP A 385 17.99 9.64 6.45
CA ASP A 385 17.33 10.32 7.58
C ASP A 385 17.35 9.50 8.89
N GLY A 386 18.43 8.74 9.11
CA GLY A 386 18.61 7.91 10.31
C GLY A 386 17.88 6.57 10.31
N MET A 387 17.34 6.13 9.16
CA MET A 387 16.69 4.82 8.99
C MET A 387 17.30 4.07 7.81
N TYR A 388 17.35 2.73 7.85
CA TYR A 388 17.75 1.89 6.73
C TYR A 388 16.64 1.83 5.67
N ARG A 389 16.72 2.74 4.71
CA ARG A 389 15.80 2.88 3.57
C ARG A 389 16.51 3.60 2.43
N CYS A 390 16.08 3.37 1.20
CA CYS A 390 16.65 4.03 0.03
C CYS A 390 15.57 4.30 -1.03
N GLY A 391 15.54 5.52 -1.57
CA GLY A 391 14.66 5.94 -2.64
C GLY A 391 13.30 6.47 -2.16
N PRO A 392 12.37 6.79 -3.09
CA PRO A 392 12.50 6.63 -4.54
C PRO A 392 13.43 7.66 -5.21
N SER A 393 14.41 7.19 -5.99
CA SER A 393 15.37 8.02 -6.74
C SER A 393 15.07 7.95 -8.24
N SER A 394 14.88 9.09 -8.90
CA SER A 394 14.57 9.10 -10.34
C SER A 394 15.71 8.52 -11.18
N VAL A 395 15.43 7.47 -11.97
CA VAL A 395 16.44 6.85 -12.87
C VAL A 395 16.97 7.88 -13.88
N GLU A 396 16.11 8.75 -14.40
CA GLU A 396 16.53 9.84 -15.30
C GLU A 396 17.45 10.85 -14.60
N ALA A 397 17.18 11.18 -13.32
CA ALA A 397 18.08 12.03 -12.55
C ALA A 397 19.46 11.38 -12.36
N ILE A 398 19.52 10.09 -12.01
CA ILE A 398 20.77 9.34 -11.86
C ILE A 398 21.57 9.33 -13.16
N LYS A 399 20.92 8.97 -14.27
CA LYS A 399 21.54 8.91 -15.60
C LYS A 399 22.16 10.24 -16.04
N HIS A 400 21.52 11.35 -15.70
CA HIS A 400 22.00 12.70 -16.02
C HIS A 400 22.91 13.33 -14.94
N GLY A 401 23.22 12.59 -13.87
CA GLY A 401 24.06 13.08 -12.77
C GLY A 401 23.40 14.16 -11.91
N LEU A 402 22.07 14.27 -11.93
CA LEU A 402 21.28 15.22 -11.16
C LEU A 402 21.06 14.72 -9.71
N ILE A 403 22.16 14.41 -9.03
CA ILE A 403 22.19 13.74 -7.72
C ILE A 403 21.89 14.64 -6.52
N CYS A 404 21.39 15.86 -6.76
CA CYS A 404 20.92 16.77 -5.72
C CYS A 404 19.44 16.56 -5.38
N TYR A 405 18.69 15.87 -6.23
CA TYR A 405 17.27 15.63 -6.01
C TYR A 405 17.04 14.47 -5.04
N PRO A 406 15.97 14.54 -4.22
CA PRO A 406 15.60 13.44 -3.37
C PRO A 406 15.04 12.26 -4.19
N PHE A 407 15.13 11.04 -3.69
CA PHE A 407 15.78 10.64 -2.44
C PHE A 407 17.08 9.91 -2.76
N ASP A 408 18.07 9.96 -1.88
CA ASP A 408 19.24 9.05 -1.88
C ASP A 408 20.03 8.97 -3.21
N ALA A 409 19.89 9.98 -4.07
CA ALA A 409 20.36 9.89 -5.45
C ALA A 409 21.89 9.78 -5.57
N ARG A 410 22.63 10.34 -4.60
CA ARG A 410 24.10 10.20 -4.54
C ARG A 410 24.52 8.77 -4.29
N PHE A 411 23.85 8.10 -3.34
CA PHE A 411 24.11 6.71 -3.00
C PHE A 411 23.85 5.82 -4.22
N VAL A 412 22.64 5.91 -4.80
CA VAL A 412 22.27 5.13 -6.00
C VAL A 412 23.21 5.40 -7.19
N PHE A 413 23.65 6.65 -7.36
CA PHE A 413 24.61 6.98 -8.42
C PHE A 413 25.98 6.33 -8.18
N ALA A 414 26.45 6.28 -6.94
CA ALA A 414 27.70 5.61 -6.59
C ALA A 414 27.63 4.11 -6.90
N GLU A 415 26.49 3.45 -6.65
CA GLU A 415 26.32 2.00 -6.91
C GLU A 415 26.57 1.61 -8.37
N VAL A 416 26.31 2.53 -9.31
CA VAL A 416 26.42 2.27 -10.76
C VAL A 416 27.57 2.98 -11.46
N ASN A 417 28.20 3.96 -10.82
CA ASN A 417 29.14 4.87 -11.51
C ASN A 417 30.34 5.33 -10.67
N SER A 418 30.61 4.70 -9.52
CA SER A 418 31.82 5.01 -8.73
C SER A 418 33.10 4.61 -9.47
N ALA A 419 34.18 5.35 -9.21
CA ALA A 419 35.53 4.94 -9.58
C ALA A 419 36.14 4.08 -8.46
N ILE A 420 36.85 3.00 -8.83
CA ILE A 420 37.59 2.11 -7.91
C ILE A 420 39.06 2.49 -7.88
#